data_AF-A0A2K3KSU1-F1
#
_entry.id   AF-A0A2K3KSU1-F1
#
_cell.length_a   1.000
_cell.length_b   1.000
_cell.length_c   1.000
_cell.angle_alpha   90.00
_cell.angle_beta   90.00
_cell.angle_gamma   90.00
#
_symmetry.space_group_name_H-M   'P 1'
#
loop_
_entity.id
_entity.type
_entity.pdbx_description
1 polymer ?
#
loop_
_entity_poly.entity_id
_entity_poly.type
_entity_poly.pdbx_seq_one_letter_code
_entity_poly.pdbx_strand_id
1 'polypeptide(L)' 'MVTEGIVLGHKISSKGIEVDKAKVEVIEKLPPPVNVKGIRSFL' A
#
# COMPACT_ATOMS: atom_id res chain seq x y z
N MET A 1 14.63 10.05 -18.21
CA MET A 1 13.79 9.20 -17.34
C MET A 1 14.34 9.27 -15.94
N VAL A 2 13.49 9.45 -14.91
CA VAL A 2 13.92 9.40 -13.50
C VAL A 2 14.24 7.95 -13.17
N THR A 3 15.41 7.68 -12.59
CA THR A 3 15.83 6.33 -12.19
C THR A 3 15.16 5.91 -10.89
N GLU A 4 15.15 6.81 -9.91
CA GLU A 4 14.40 6.73 -8.64
C GLU A 4 14.06 8.15 -8.14
N GLY A 5 12.92 8.35 -7.49
CA GLY A 5 12.53 9.66 -6.92
C GLY A 5 11.15 9.68 -6.26
N ILE A 6 10.80 10.76 -5.57
CA ILE A 6 9.47 10.96 -4.98
C ILE A 6 8.65 11.91 -5.87
N VAL A 7 7.47 11.47 -6.30
CA VAL A 7 6.54 12.26 -7.12
C VAL A 7 5.14 12.15 -6.52
N LEU A 8 4.51 13.29 -6.23
CA LEU A 8 3.18 13.35 -5.57
C LEU A 8 3.11 12.56 -4.24
N GLY A 9 4.24 12.47 -3.52
CA GLY A 9 4.33 11.70 -2.27
C GLY A 9 4.55 10.19 -2.45
N HIS A 10 4.68 9.71 -3.69
CA HIS A 10 4.96 8.31 -4.00
C HIS A 10 6.41 8.13 -4.41
N LYS A 11 7.06 7.08 -3.88
CA LYS A 11 8.38 6.68 -4.36
C LYS A 11 8.21 5.93 -5.68
N ILE A 12 8.93 6.37 -6.71
CA ILE A 12 8.94 5.79 -8.06
C ILE A 12 10.35 5.29 -8.33
N SER A 13 10.46 4.11 -8.94
CA SER A 13 11.70 3.57 -9.50
C SER A 13 11.49 3.09 -10.94
N SER A 14 12.54 2.61 -11.59
CA SER A 14 12.48 2.00 -12.93
C SER A 14 11.50 0.81 -13.01
N LYS A 15 11.15 0.21 -11.86
CA LYS A 15 10.17 -0.88 -11.75
C LYS A 15 8.73 -0.39 -11.62
N GLY A 16 8.51 0.93 -11.47
CA GLY A 16 7.20 1.54 -11.28
C GLY A 16 7.05 2.25 -9.93
N ILE A 17 5.81 2.36 -9.43
CA ILE A 17 5.51 2.93 -8.11
C ILE A 17 5.86 1.90 -7.04
N GLU A 18 6.67 2.30 -6.08
CA GLU A 18 7.04 1.45 -4.96
C GLU A 18 5.95 1.45 -3.89
N VAL A 19 5.54 0.25 -3.48
CA VAL A 19 4.64 0.04 -2.35
C VAL A 19 5.46 -0.03 -1.06
N ASP A 20 5.03 0.73 -0.06
CA ASP A 20 5.63 0.70 1.27
C ASP A 20 5.41 -0.66 1.94
N LYS A 21 6.49 -1.41 2.11
CA LYS A 21 6.48 -2.76 2.69
C LYS A 21 5.89 -2.77 4.11
N ALA A 22 6.12 -1.72 4.90
CA ALA A 22 5.58 -1.64 6.27
C ALA A 22 4.05 -1.62 6.26
N LYS A 23 3.43 -0.97 5.27
CA LYS A 23 1.97 -0.95 5.12
C LYS A 23 1.43 -2.31 4.68
N VAL A 24 2.17 -3.03 3.84
CA VAL A 24 1.81 -4.40 3.44
C VAL A 24 1.84 -5.35 4.64
N GLU A 25 2.91 -5.32 5.44
CA GLU A 25 3.04 -6.17 6.64
C GLU A 25 1.92 -5.91 7.66
N VAL A 26 1.46 -4.66 7.79
CA VAL A 26 0.33 -4.32 8.65
C VAL A 26 -0.96 -4.95 8.11
N ILE A 27 -1.24 -4.82 6.81
CA ILE A 27 -2.43 -5.39 6.17
C ILE A 27 -2.42 -6.93 6.25
N GLU A 28 -1.26 -7.54 6.06
CA GLU A 28 -1.08 -9.00 6.13
C GLU A 28 -1.43 -9.57 7.52
N LYS A 29 -1.13 -8.81 8.58
CA LYS A 29 -1.41 -9.21 9.98
C LYS A 29 -2.83 -8.85 10.45
N LEU A 30 -3.60 -8.09 9.67
CA LEU A 30 -4.97 -7.74 10.05
C LEU A 30 -5.87 -9.00 10.00
N PRO A 31 -6.75 -9.18 10.99
CA PRO A 31 -7.74 -10.25 10.93
C PRO A 31 -8.74 -10.00 9.78
N PRO A 32 -9.28 -11.05 9.15
CA PRO A 32 -10.32 -10.90 8.15
C PRO A 32 -11.54 -10.14 8.71
N PRO A 33 -12.16 -9.23 7.95
CA PRO A 33 -13.33 -8.52 8.41
C PRO A 33 -14.52 -9.47 8.56
N VAL A 34 -15.19 -9.41 9.72
CA VAL A 34 -16.28 -10.34 10.08
C VAL A 34 -17.68 -9.79 9.79
N ASN A 35 -17.81 -8.54 9.35
CA ASN A 35 -19.10 -7.91 9.05
C ASN A 35 -18.98 -6.88 7.92
N VAL A 36 -20.13 -6.48 7.38
CA VAL A 36 -20.22 -5.54 6.24
C VAL A 36 -19.55 -4.19 6.53
N LYS A 37 -19.64 -3.71 7.77
CA LYS A 37 -18.97 -2.46 8.18
C LYS A 37 -17.45 -2.60 8.12
N GLY A 38 -16.91 -3.72 8.57
CA GLY A 38 -15.48 -4.04 8.51
C GLY A 38 -14.99 -4.15 7.07
N ILE A 39 -15.73 -4.84 6.20
CA ILE A 39 -15.41 -4.96 4.77
C ILE A 39 -15.36 -3.58 4.10
N ARG A 40 -16.37 -2.73 4.35
CA ARG A 40 -16.44 -1.37 3.79
C ARG A 40 -15.32 -0.45 4.30
N SER A 41 -14.81 -0.70 5.51
CA SER A 41 -13.70 0.08 6.04
C SER A 41 -12.35 -0.36 5.48
N PHE A 42 -12.25 -1.61 5.01
CA PHE A 42 -11.02 -2.20 4.51
C PHE A 42 -10.82 -1.93 3.01
N LEU A 43 -11.89 -2.00 2.22
CA LEU A 43 -11.91 -1.74 0.76
C LEU A 43 -12.28 -0.30 0.44
#